data_AF-A0A7J6VFA1-F1
#
_entry.id   AF-A0A7J6VFA1-F1
#
_cell.length_a   1.000
_cell.length_b   1.000
_cell.length_c   1.000
_cell.angle_alpha   90.00
_cell.angle_beta   90.00
_cell.angle_gamma   90.00
#
_symmetry.space_group_name_H-M   'P 1'
#
loop_
_entity.id
_entity.type
_entity.pdbx_description
1 polymer ?
#
loop_
_entity_poly.entity_id
_entity_poly.type
_entity_poly.pdbx_seq_one_letter_code
_entity_poly.pdbx_strand_id
1 'polypeptide(L)'
;MGAEKLSSSSYTSGPWFATNPSKRWGEIFFLLYTPFWLTLCLGIVVPLKLYERFTELEYLLLGLISAVPTFIAPFLLVGKADSGVCWKDRYWVKANLWIIIFSYVGNYFWTHYFFTVLGASYTFPSWKMNN
;
A
#
# COMPACT_ATOMS: atom_id res chain seq x y z
N MET A 1 35.05 -36.71 2.10
CA MET A 1 34.00 -37.51 2.74
C MET A 1 33.05 -36.53 3.41
N GLY A 2 31.79 -36.47 3.00
CA GLY A 2 30.76 -35.63 3.63
C GLY A 2 30.35 -34.39 2.84
N ALA A 3 29.62 -34.58 1.75
CA ALA A 3 28.88 -33.53 1.06
C ALA A 3 27.63 -33.17 1.88
N GLU A 4 27.56 -31.99 2.49
CA GLU A 4 26.30 -31.43 2.97
C GLU A 4 25.56 -30.81 1.78
N LYS A 5 24.71 -31.64 1.19
CA LYS A 5 23.74 -31.29 0.17
C LYS A 5 22.69 -30.39 0.82
N LEU A 6 22.93 -29.07 0.81
CA LEU A 6 21.92 -28.06 1.12
C LEU A 6 20.73 -28.29 0.19
N SER A 7 19.69 -28.90 0.75
CA SER A 7 18.39 -29.07 0.13
C SER A 7 17.79 -27.69 -0.09
N SER A 8 18.06 -27.10 -1.26
CA SER A 8 17.29 -25.98 -1.78
C SER A 8 15.90 -26.52 -2.12
N SER A 9 14.98 -26.43 -1.16
CA SER A 9 13.56 -26.59 -1.41
C SER A 9 13.19 -25.67 -2.59
N SER A 10 12.97 -26.27 -3.75
CA SER A 10 12.55 -25.57 -4.94
C SER A 10 11.10 -25.14 -4.74
N TYR A 11 10.90 -23.92 -4.26
CA TYR A 11 9.60 -23.28 -4.32
C TYR A 11 9.20 -23.21 -5.80
N THR A 12 8.33 -24.13 -6.22
CA THR A 12 7.78 -24.14 -7.56
C THR A 12 6.99 -22.84 -7.71
N SER A 13 7.61 -21.90 -8.41
CA SER A 13 7.10 -20.55 -8.58
C SER A 13 6.13 -20.62 -9.75
N GLY A 14 4.83 -20.48 -9.47
CA GLY A 14 3.87 -20.23 -10.54
C GLY A 14 4.22 -18.91 -11.25
N PRO A 15 3.85 -18.72 -12.53
CA PRO A 15 4.26 -17.55 -13.31
C PRO A 15 3.73 -16.21 -12.75
N TRP A 16 2.80 -16.25 -11.81
CA TRP A 16 2.07 -15.10 -11.30
C TRP A 16 2.73 -14.37 -10.13
N PHE A 17 3.62 -15.04 -9.37
CA PHE A 17 4.24 -14.45 -8.18
C PHE A 17 5.75 -14.44 -8.28
N ALA A 18 6.39 -13.49 -7.59
CA ALA A 18 7.84 -13.38 -7.58
C ALA A 18 8.53 -14.65 -7.05
N THR A 19 9.69 -14.99 -7.64
CA THR A 19 10.55 -16.08 -7.16
C THR A 19 11.19 -15.76 -5.80
N ASN A 20 11.40 -14.48 -5.50
CA ASN A 20 11.95 -14.06 -4.20
C ASN A 20 10.88 -14.22 -3.10
N PRO A 21 11.15 -14.99 -2.04
CA PRO A 21 10.15 -15.31 -1.03
C PRO A 21 9.67 -14.10 -0.21
N SER A 22 10.53 -13.10 0.05
CA SER A 22 10.16 -11.85 0.73
C SER A 22 9.19 -11.02 -0.13
N LYS A 23 9.50 -10.91 -1.43
CA LYS A 23 8.65 -10.21 -2.40
C LYS A 23 7.30 -10.92 -2.58
N ARG A 24 7.31 -12.25 -2.75
CA ARG A 24 6.10 -13.06 -2.90
C ARG A 24 5.15 -12.93 -1.71
N TRP A 25 5.69 -12.96 -0.49
CA TRP A 25 4.88 -12.77 0.70
C TRP A 25 4.20 -11.39 0.69
N GLY A 26 4.93 -10.33 0.34
CA GLY A 26 4.39 -8.98 0.19
C GLY A 26 3.30 -8.89 -0.88
N GLU A 27 3.52 -9.47 -2.06
CA GLU A 27 2.53 -9.51 -3.16
C GLU A 27 1.22 -10.17 -2.71
N ILE A 28 1.30 -11.33 -2.05
CA ILE A 28 0.12 -12.04 -1.55
C ILE A 28 -0.59 -11.19 -0.49
N PHE A 29 0.14 -10.58 0.44
CA PHE A 29 -0.44 -9.71 1.46
C PHE A 29 -1.20 -8.53 0.85
N PHE A 30 -0.58 -7.78 -0.07
CA PHE A 30 -1.24 -6.63 -0.70
C PHE A 30 -2.46 -7.05 -1.54
N LEU A 31 -2.38 -8.19 -2.23
CA LEU A 31 -3.49 -8.72 -3.00
C LEU A 31 -4.68 -9.08 -2.09
N LEU A 32 -4.43 -9.76 -0.96
CA LEU A 32 -5.47 -10.10 0.02
C LEU A 32 -6.01 -8.88 0.77
N TYR A 33 -5.20 -7.84 0.94
CA TYR A 33 -5.62 -6.58 1.54
C TYR A 33 -6.48 -5.73 0.58
N THR A 34 -6.34 -5.93 -0.73
CA THR A 34 -7.00 -5.11 -1.75
C THR A 34 -8.54 -5.04 -1.62
N PRO A 35 -9.25 -6.16 -1.37
CA PRO A 35 -10.68 -6.14 -1.12
C PRO A 35 -11.11 -5.27 0.06
N PHE A 36 -10.28 -5.12 1.11
CA PHE A 36 -10.65 -4.37 2.31
C PHE A 36 -10.86 -2.88 2.00
N TRP A 37 -9.83 -2.21 1.47
CA TRP A 37 -9.92 -0.78 1.17
C TRP A 37 -10.86 -0.50 0.00
N LEU A 38 -10.96 -1.40 -0.98
CA LEU A 38 -11.94 -1.29 -2.07
C LEU A 38 -13.37 -1.35 -1.54
N THR A 39 -13.66 -2.30 -0.65
CA THR A 39 -15.00 -2.41 -0.06
C THR A 39 -15.33 -1.18 0.79
N LEU A 40 -14.38 -0.70 1.59
CA LEU A 40 -14.56 0.51 2.39
C LEU A 40 -14.84 1.74 1.51
N CYS A 41 -13.99 2.03 0.54
CA CYS A 41 -14.09 3.23 -0.29
C CYS A 41 -15.18 3.11 -1.36
N LEU A 42 -15.13 2.06 -2.20
CA LEU A 42 -16.04 1.91 -3.34
C LEU A 42 -17.32 1.16 -3.00
N GLY A 43 -17.30 0.27 -2.01
CA GLY A 43 -18.48 -0.50 -1.60
C GLY A 43 -19.37 0.22 -0.59
N ILE A 44 -18.81 1.06 0.27
CA ILE A 44 -19.55 1.75 1.35
C ILE A 44 -19.60 3.26 1.11
N VAL A 45 -18.44 3.93 1.02
CA VAL A 45 -18.40 5.40 0.98
C VAL A 45 -19.05 5.97 -0.28
N VAL A 46 -18.73 5.41 -1.45
CA VAL A 46 -19.28 5.90 -2.73
C VAL A 46 -20.78 5.63 -2.89
N PRO A 47 -21.32 4.40 -2.70
CA PRO A 47 -22.74 4.13 -2.96
C PRO A 47 -23.67 4.84 -1.98
N LEU A 48 -23.22 5.01 -0.74
CA LEU A 48 -23.96 5.74 0.30
C LEU A 48 -23.74 7.26 0.24
N LYS A 49 -22.90 7.73 -0.69
CA LYS A 49 -22.52 9.16 -0.84
C LYS A 49 -22.02 9.80 0.45
N LEU A 50 -21.38 9.03 1.32
CA LEU A 50 -20.89 9.53 2.61
C LEU A 50 -19.85 10.63 2.43
N TYR A 51 -19.11 10.56 1.32
CA TYR A 51 -18.13 11.56 0.94
C TYR A 51 -18.72 12.98 0.87
N GLU A 52 -19.99 13.18 0.47
CA GLU A 52 -20.58 14.53 0.38
C GLU A 52 -20.67 15.26 1.72
N ARG A 53 -20.63 14.51 2.83
CA ARG A 53 -20.76 15.06 4.19
C ARG A 53 -19.44 15.09 4.95
N PHE A 54 -18.37 14.54 4.36
CA PHE A 54 -17.10 14.45 5.04
C PHE A 54 -16.43 15.82 5.14
N THR A 55 -15.94 16.09 6.35
CA THR A 55 -15.00 17.15 6.66
C THR A 55 -13.59 16.76 6.24
N GLU A 56 -12.68 17.74 6.18
CA GLU A 56 -11.26 17.53 5.80
C GLU A 56 -10.59 16.41 6.62
N LEU A 57 -10.92 16.35 7.91
CA LEU A 57 -10.38 15.37 8.84
C LEU A 57 -10.94 13.97 8.58
N GLU A 58 -12.23 13.84 8.26
CA GLU A 58 -12.84 12.54 7.96
C GLU A 58 -12.28 11.94 6.67
N TYR A 59 -12.02 12.77 5.66
CA TYR A 59 -11.29 12.34 4.46
C TYR A 59 -9.87 11.86 4.77
N LEU A 60 -9.14 12.60 5.62
CA LEU A 60 -7.81 12.20 6.05
C LEU A 60 -7.85 10.88 6.82
N LEU A 61 -8.79 10.73 7.77
CA LEU A 61 -8.96 9.52 8.55
C LEU A 61 -9.35 8.32 7.69
N LEU A 62 -10.23 8.49 6.69
CA LEU A 62 -10.58 7.43 5.76
C LEU A 62 -9.35 6.91 5.00
N GLY A 63 -8.51 7.84 4.52
CA GLY A 63 -7.24 7.50 3.88
C GLY A 63 -6.28 6.79 4.84
N LEU A 64 -6.16 7.26 6.08
CA LEU A 64 -5.32 6.65 7.11
C LEU A 64 -5.81 5.25 7.50
N ILE A 65 -7.11 5.04 7.72
CA ILE A 65 -7.69 3.72 8.01
C ILE A 65 -7.41 2.74 6.86
N SER A 66 -7.38 3.24 5.63
CA SER A 66 -7.07 2.43 4.45
C SER A 66 -5.57 2.16 4.28
N ALA A 67 -4.69 3.06 4.73
CA ALA A 67 -3.24 2.94 4.56
C ALA A 67 -2.55 2.28 5.76
N VAL A 68 -2.86 2.67 7.00
CA VAL A 68 -2.18 2.23 8.22
C VAL A 68 -2.10 0.70 8.36
N PRO A 69 -3.15 -0.10 8.04
CA PRO A 69 -3.05 -1.55 8.12
C PRO A 69 -1.99 -2.15 7.18
N THR A 70 -1.64 -1.50 6.06
CA THR A 70 -0.57 -1.98 5.17
C THR A 70 0.82 -1.86 5.78
N PHE A 71 0.96 -1.05 6.84
CA PHE A 71 2.18 -0.95 7.63
C PHE A 71 2.11 -1.87 8.85
N ILE A 72 1.01 -1.84 9.60
CA ILE A 72 0.87 -2.59 10.85
C ILE A 72 0.81 -4.10 10.61
N ALA A 73 0.03 -4.57 9.64
CA ALA A 73 -0.15 -6.00 9.45
C ALA A 73 1.15 -6.73 9.05
N PRO A 74 2.03 -6.17 8.19
CA PRO A 74 3.36 -6.76 7.95
C PRO A 74 4.34 -6.70 9.13
N PHE A 75 4.13 -5.79 10.08
CA PHE A 75 4.86 -5.81 11.35
C PHE A 75 4.42 -6.98 12.23
N LEU A 76 3.12 -7.28 12.29
CA LEU A 76 2.55 -8.33 13.14
C LEU A 76 2.69 -9.73 12.52
N LEU A 77 2.49 -9.85 11.22
CA LEU A 77 2.51 -11.11 10.47
C LEU A 77 3.82 -11.26 9.71
N VAL A 78 4.95 -11.30 10.42
CA VAL A 78 6.26 -11.44 9.76
C VAL A 78 6.32 -12.76 8.98
N GLY A 79 6.46 -12.66 7.66
CA GLY A 79 6.65 -13.83 6.80
C GLY A 79 7.84 -14.66 7.27
N LYS A 80 7.71 -15.99 7.25
CA LYS A 80 8.80 -16.91 7.69
C LYS A 80 10.15 -16.63 6.99
N ALA A 81 10.10 -16.13 5.75
CA ALA A 81 11.28 -15.74 4.98
C ALA A 81 11.99 -14.48 5.50
N ASP A 82 11.27 -13.60 6.22
CA ASP A 82 11.77 -12.32 6.73
C ASP A 82 12.06 -12.35 8.24
N SER A 83 11.84 -13.50 8.91
CA SER A 83 11.96 -13.64 10.37
C SER A 83 13.38 -13.38 10.90
N GLY A 84 14.41 -13.53 10.06
CA GLY A 84 15.82 -13.24 10.39
C GLY A 84 16.39 -12.00 9.69
N VAL A 85 15.59 -11.28 8.91
CA VAL A 85 16.04 -10.17 8.07
C VAL A 85 15.72 -8.84 8.74
N CYS A 86 16.71 -7.94 8.77
CA CYS A 86 16.54 -6.58 9.27
C CYS A 86 15.41 -5.86 8.51
N TRP A 87 14.63 -5.03 9.21
CA TRP A 87 13.43 -4.40 8.65
C TRP A 87 13.71 -3.58 7.39
N LYS A 88 14.89 -2.94 7.30
CA LYS A 88 15.31 -2.12 6.15
C LYS A 88 15.46 -2.93 4.86
N ASP A 89 15.74 -4.23 4.98
CA ASP A 89 15.96 -5.10 3.83
C ASP A 89 14.70 -5.82 3.36
N ARG A 90 13.64 -5.81 4.17
CA ARG A 90 12.35 -6.43 3.85
C ARG A 90 11.68 -5.72 2.68
N TYR A 91 11.15 -6.50 1.74
CA TYR A 91 10.53 -5.97 0.53
C TYR A 91 9.35 -5.03 0.84
N TRP A 92 8.48 -5.41 1.77
CA TRP A 92 7.29 -4.62 2.09
C TRP A 92 7.61 -3.22 2.64
N VAL A 93 8.74 -3.04 3.34
CA VAL A 93 9.18 -1.71 3.82
C VAL A 93 9.57 -0.84 2.65
N LYS A 94 10.38 -1.38 1.72
CA LYS A 94 10.80 -0.67 0.50
C LYS A 94 9.60 -0.33 -0.37
N ALA A 95 8.64 -1.25 -0.51
CA ALA A 95 7.41 -1.04 -1.27
C ALA A 95 6.55 0.07 -0.67
N ASN A 96 6.28 0.05 0.64
CA ASN A 96 5.50 1.10 1.28
C ASN A 96 6.21 2.46 1.24
N LEU A 97 7.54 2.50 1.44
CA LEU A 97 8.31 3.74 1.32
C LEU A 97 8.21 4.34 -0.09
N TRP A 98 8.32 3.50 -1.11
CA TRP A 98 8.13 3.93 -2.50
C TRP A 98 6.73 4.48 -2.73
N ILE A 99 5.69 3.81 -2.22
CA ILE A 99 4.30 4.28 -2.31
C ILE A 99 4.13 5.64 -1.62
N ILE A 100 4.73 5.87 -0.45
CA ILE A 100 4.68 7.17 0.24
C ILE A 100 5.29 8.27 -0.62
N ILE A 101 6.51 8.05 -1.15
CA ILE A 101 7.21 9.04 -1.97
C ILE A 101 6.41 9.33 -3.23
N PHE A 102 5.98 8.29 -3.94
CA PHE A 102 5.22 8.44 -5.17
C PHE A 102 3.88 9.14 -4.93
N SER A 103 3.17 8.77 -3.87
CA SER A 103 1.91 9.41 -3.48
C SER A 103 2.13 10.88 -3.12
N TYR A 104 3.14 11.21 -2.33
CA TYR A 104 3.43 12.60 -1.96
C TYR A 104 3.77 13.45 -3.18
N VAL A 105 4.68 12.98 -4.03
CA VAL A 105 5.10 13.73 -5.23
C VAL A 105 3.93 13.88 -6.21
N GLY A 106 3.20 12.78 -6.47
CA GLY A 106 2.06 12.78 -7.37
C GLY A 106 0.94 13.70 -6.90
N ASN A 107 0.59 13.66 -5.62
CA ASN A 107 -0.52 14.44 -5.07
C ASN A 107 -0.19 15.91 -4.80
N TYR A 108 1.08 16.27 -4.54
CA TYR A 108 1.44 17.63 -4.16
C TYR A 108 2.02 18.47 -5.30
N PHE A 109 2.85 17.87 -6.18
CA PHE A 109 3.53 18.62 -7.23
C PHE A 109 2.85 18.47 -8.60
N TRP A 110 2.34 17.29 -8.92
CA TRP A 110 1.87 16.99 -10.27
C TRP A 110 0.38 17.29 -10.50
N THR A 111 -0.45 17.16 -9.46
CA THR A 111 -1.91 17.36 -9.53
C THR A 111 -2.31 18.75 -10.01
N HIS A 112 -1.62 19.81 -9.56
CA HIS A 112 -1.93 21.17 -10.00
C HIS A 112 -1.78 21.34 -11.52
N TYR A 113 -0.76 20.72 -12.10
CA TYR A 113 -0.53 20.75 -13.54
C TYR A 113 -1.67 20.02 -14.29
N PHE A 114 -2.08 18.86 -13.78
CA PHE A 114 -3.19 18.07 -14.34
C PHE A 114 -4.52 18.83 -14.29
N PHE A 115 -4.85 19.44 -13.14
CA PHE A 115 -6.08 20.23 -12.98
C PHE A 115 -6.10 21.46 -13.89
N THR A 116 -4.97 22.14 -14.04
CA THR A 116 -4.84 23.30 -14.93
C THR A 116 -5.07 22.93 -16.39
N VAL A 117 -4.46 21.84 -16.86
CA VAL A 117 -4.61 21.38 -18.25
C VAL A 117 -6.04 20.93 -18.56
N LEU A 118 -6.72 20.31 -17.60
CA LEU A 118 -8.11 19.84 -17.77
C LEU A 118 -9.17 20.91 -17.46
N GLY A 119 -8.78 22.09 -16.98
CA GLY A 119 -9.73 23.13 -16.54
C GLY A 119 -10.60 22.71 -15.34
N ALA A 120 -10.13 21.76 -14.54
CA ALA A 120 -10.87 21.23 -13.40
C ALA A 120 -10.48 21.96 -12.10
N SER A 121 -11.46 22.24 -11.25
CA SER A 121 -11.24 22.83 -9.92
C SER A 121 -11.59 21.81 -8.84
N TYR A 122 -10.75 21.71 -7.81
CA TYR A 122 -11.00 20.80 -6.68
C TYR A 122 -12.00 21.44 -5.71
N THR A 123 -13.16 20.79 -5.53
CA THR A 123 -14.27 21.29 -4.70
C THR A 123 -14.39 20.58 -3.36
N PHE A 124 -13.67 19.48 -3.17
CA PHE A 124 -13.71 18.74 -1.92
C PHE A 124 -12.90 19.43 -0.83
N PRO A 125 -13.34 19.38 0.43
CA PRO A 125 -12.56 19.85 1.55
C PRO A 125 -11.35 18.90 1.73
N SER A 126 -10.14 19.43 1.65
CA SER A 126 -8.89 18.67 1.84
C SER A 126 -8.05 19.26 2.96
N TRP A 127 -7.35 18.38 3.67
CA TRP A 127 -6.42 18.79 4.71
C TRP A 127 -5.29 19.63 4.11
N LYS A 128 -5.22 20.91 4.49
CA LYS A 128 -4.17 21.83 4.05
C LYS A 128 -3.02 21.84 5.05
N MET A 129 -1.83 21.45 4.61
CA MET A 129 -0.61 21.55 5.42
C MET A 129 0.03 22.94 5.37
N ASN A 130 -0.29 23.74 4.34
CA ASN A 130 0.20 25.10 4.17
C ASN A 130 -0.97 26.05 3.87
N ASN A 131 -0.89 27.28 4.37
CA ASN A 131 -1.89 28.34 4.15
C ASN A 131 -1.84 28.92 2.74
#